data_AF-A0AAV0GZK4-F1
#
_entry.id   AF-A0AAV0GZK4-F1
#
_cell.length_a   1.000
_cell.length_b   1.000
_cell.length_c   1.000
_cell.angle_alpha   90.00
_cell.angle_beta   90.00
_cell.angle_gamma   90.00
#
_symmetry.space_group_name_H-M   'P 1'
#
loop_
_entity.id
_entity.type
_entity.pdbx_description
1 polymer ?
#
loop_
_entity_poly.entity_id
_entity_poly.type
_entity_poly.pdbx_seq_one_letter_code
_entity_poly.pdbx_strand_id
1 'polypeptide(L)'
;MAGTGGGELKYEMAQNAYIKLVLHALKHKTSAVNGVLLGRTSPKNESLVQIEDSVPLFHNHLGLLPPLEISLIMIEEYYSARGLGVVGYFHANERFDDTELGNISKNIADHISRYFPQAAVLLITRSLKLYQKGKTAALLCRFVSYASMAF
;
A
#
# COMPACT_ATOMS: atom_id res chain seq x y z
N MET A 1 -33.96 -5.71 -7.84
CA MET A 1 -32.96 -5.20 -8.80
C MET A 1 -32.59 -3.78 -8.39
N ALA A 2 -31.49 -3.62 -7.66
CA ALA A 2 -30.85 -2.32 -7.43
C ALA A 2 -29.41 -2.49 -7.93
N GLY A 3 -29.07 -1.76 -8.99
CA GLY A 3 -27.78 -1.86 -9.65
C GLY A 3 -26.67 -1.28 -8.77
N THR A 4 -25.63 -2.06 -8.54
CA THR A 4 -24.37 -1.62 -7.97
C THR A 4 -23.64 -0.79 -9.02
N GLY A 5 -23.73 0.55 -8.90
CA GLY A 5 -22.89 1.46 -9.66
C GLY A 5 -21.43 1.33 -9.20
N GLY A 6 -20.68 0.42 -9.79
CA GLY A 6 -19.25 0.29 -9.59
C GLY A 6 -18.52 1.48 -10.21
N GLY A 7 -18.46 2.60 -9.50
CA GLY A 7 -17.59 3.72 -9.86
C GLY A 7 -16.13 3.25 -9.83
N GLU A 8 -15.38 3.56 -10.88
CA GLU A 8 -13.95 3.25 -10.97
C GLU A 8 -13.20 3.99 -9.85
N LEU A 9 -12.67 3.25 -8.87
CA LEU A 9 -11.81 3.81 -7.83
C LEU A 9 -10.48 4.26 -8.43
N LYS A 10 -10.10 5.51 -8.17
CA LYS A 10 -8.86 6.13 -8.63
C LYS A 10 -7.94 6.41 -7.45
N TYR A 11 -6.65 6.30 -7.70
CA TYR A 11 -5.61 6.52 -6.69
C TYR A 11 -4.59 7.53 -7.23
N GLU A 12 -4.35 8.60 -6.48
CA GLU A 12 -3.32 9.58 -6.76
C GLU A 12 -2.23 9.47 -5.69
N MET A 13 -1.00 9.18 -6.11
CA MET A 13 0.12 9.01 -5.17
C MET A 13 1.11 10.17 -5.28
N ALA A 14 1.37 10.81 -4.14
CA ALA A 14 2.38 11.84 -4.01
C ALA A 14 3.79 11.27 -4.19
N GLN A 15 4.68 12.11 -4.73
CA GLN A 15 6.07 11.72 -5.00
C GLN A 15 6.81 11.25 -3.73
N ASN A 16 6.52 11.86 -2.57
CA ASN A 16 7.14 11.49 -1.30
C ASN A 16 6.76 10.06 -0.87
N ALA A 17 5.48 9.70 -0.97
CA ALA A 17 5.00 8.34 -0.73
C ALA A 17 5.73 7.33 -1.63
N TYR A 18 5.79 7.62 -2.94
CA TYR A 18 6.46 6.76 -3.91
C TYR A 18 7.97 6.59 -3.64
N ILE A 19 8.67 7.67 -3.33
CA ILE A 19 10.11 7.61 -3.07
C ILE A 19 10.38 6.78 -1.80
N LYS A 20 9.61 6.96 -0.72
CA LYS A 20 9.80 6.21 0.53
C LYS A 20 9.60 4.70 0.34
N LEU A 21 8.51 4.28 -0.31
CA LEU A 21 8.25 2.86 -0.55
C LEU A 21 9.30 2.23 -1.48
N VAL A 22 9.73 2.94 -2.53
CA VAL A 22 10.77 2.46 -3.46
C VAL A 22 12.12 2.36 -2.76
N LEU A 23 12.53 3.39 -2.02
CA LEU A 23 13.78 3.37 -1.27
C LEU A 23 13.79 2.26 -0.21
N HIS A 24 12.66 1.99 0.44
CA HIS A 24 12.56 0.86 1.37
C HIS A 24 12.82 -0.48 0.67
N ALA A 25 12.17 -0.71 -0.47
CA ALA A 25 12.37 -1.93 -1.26
C ALA A 25 13.81 -2.06 -1.81
N LEU A 26 14.43 -0.95 -2.24
CA LEU A 26 15.80 -0.94 -2.76
C LEU A 26 16.86 -1.07 -1.67
N LYS A 27 16.58 -0.58 -0.45
CA LYS A 27 17.48 -0.71 0.70
C LYS A 27 17.62 -2.17 1.16
N HIS A 28 16.54 -2.95 1.09
CA HIS A 28 16.50 -4.34 1.55
C HIS A 28 16.30 -5.32 0.37
N LYS A 29 17.28 -5.38 -0.53
CA LYS A 29 17.17 -6.09 -1.83
C LYS A 29 16.85 -7.58 -1.74
N THR A 30 17.26 -8.24 -0.66
CA THR A 30 17.15 -9.69 -0.45
C THR A 30 16.17 -10.05 0.67
N SER A 31 15.29 -9.14 1.08
CA SER A 31 14.32 -9.40 2.14
C SER A 31 12.98 -8.82 1.76
N ALA A 32 11.90 -9.51 2.10
CA ALA A 32 10.57 -8.96 1.92
C ALA A 32 10.40 -7.69 2.78
N VAL A 33 9.77 -6.66 2.22
CA VAL A 33 9.48 -5.42 2.95
C VAL A 33 8.00 -5.10 2.93
N ASN A 34 7.52 -4.38 3.93
CA ASN A 34 6.16 -3.87 3.95
C ASN A 34 6.05 -2.46 4.54
N GLY A 35 4.86 -1.89 4.41
CA GLY A 35 4.50 -0.64 5.05
C GLY A 35 3.08 -0.23 4.73
N VAL A 36 2.68 0.92 5.25
CA VAL A 36 1.34 1.47 5.04
C VAL A 36 1.39 2.72 4.17
N LEU A 37 0.28 2.95 3.47
CA LEU A 37 0.03 4.15 2.67
C LEU A 37 -0.86 5.08 3.48
N LEU A 38 -0.50 6.37 3.50
CA LEU A 38 -1.19 7.39 4.27
C LEU A 38 -1.83 8.41 3.35
N GLY A 39 -3.05 8.80 3.68
CA GLY A 39 -3.84 9.60 2.79
C GLY A 39 -5.24 9.86 3.29
N ARG A 40 -6.09 10.25 2.35
CA ARG A 40 -7.51 10.51 2.56
C ARG A 40 -8.27 10.38 1.25
N THR A 41 -9.58 10.17 1.34
CA THR A 41 -10.46 10.31 0.19
C THR A 41 -10.60 11.79 -0.17
N SER A 42 -10.63 12.10 -1.47
CA SER A 42 -10.76 13.47 -1.95
C SER A 42 -12.12 14.05 -1.53
N PRO A 43 -12.16 15.24 -0.91
CA PRO A 43 -13.42 15.88 -0.51
C PRO A 43 -14.35 16.19 -1.68
N LYS A 44 -13.81 16.23 -2.91
CA LYS A 44 -14.56 16.55 -4.14
C LYS A 44 -15.00 15.30 -4.91
N ASN A 45 -14.39 14.14 -4.62
CA ASN A 45 -14.64 12.90 -5.33
C ASN A 45 -14.37 11.72 -4.40
N GLU A 46 -15.45 11.12 -3.88
CA GLU A 46 -15.39 9.98 -2.97
C GLU A 46 -14.77 8.73 -3.60
N SER A 47 -14.67 8.66 -4.93
CA SER A 47 -14.00 7.57 -5.65
C SER A 47 -12.50 7.81 -5.88
N LEU A 48 -11.94 8.93 -5.41
CA LEU A 48 -10.52 9.26 -5.52
C LEU A 48 -9.84 9.21 -4.16
N VAL A 49 -8.89 8.31 -3.99
CA VAL A 49 -8.04 8.23 -2.80
C VAL A 49 -6.70 8.92 -3.08
N GLN A 50 -6.37 9.92 -2.27
CA GLN A 50 -5.12 10.67 -2.34
C GLN A 50 -4.13 10.10 -1.32
N ILE A 51 -3.07 9.46 -1.81
CA ILE A 51 -1.97 8.91 -1.02
C ILE A 51 -0.90 9.99 -0.92
N GLU A 52 -0.78 10.61 0.24
CA GLU A 52 0.12 11.75 0.48
C GLU A 52 1.48 11.33 1.04
N ASP A 53 1.52 10.24 1.80
CA ASP A 53 2.76 9.71 2.39
C ASP A 53 2.76 8.18 2.45
N SER A 54 3.89 7.59 2.80
CA SER A 54 3.99 6.17 3.15
C SER A 54 4.92 5.98 4.35
N VAL A 55 4.63 4.95 5.15
CA VAL A 55 5.46 4.57 6.29
C VAL A 55 6.01 3.16 6.08
N PRO A 56 7.29 3.04 5.71
CA PRO A 56 8.06 1.80 5.83
C PRO A 56 7.96 1.19 7.23
N LEU A 57 7.55 -0.08 7.32
CA LEU A 57 7.41 -0.77 8.60
C LEU A 57 8.56 -1.76 8.82
N PHE A 58 8.53 -2.89 8.13
CA PHE A 58 9.42 -4.01 8.42
C PHE A 58 10.15 -4.52 7.17
N HIS A 59 11.30 -5.12 7.40
CA HIS A 59 12.15 -5.77 6.39
C HIS A 59 12.67 -7.15 6.84
N ASN A 60 12.11 -7.65 7.95
CA ASN A 60 12.28 -9.00 8.49
C ASN A 60 11.07 -9.28 9.40
N HIS A 61 10.69 -10.54 9.61
CA HIS A 61 9.59 -10.94 10.51
C HIS A 61 8.27 -10.16 10.32
N LEU A 62 7.83 -9.98 9.06
CA LEU A 62 6.71 -9.10 8.66
C LEU A 62 5.36 -9.40 9.32
N GLY A 63 5.18 -10.60 9.88
CA GLY A 63 3.93 -11.09 10.45
C GLY A 63 3.87 -11.16 11.97
N LEU A 64 4.84 -10.57 12.68
CA LEU A 64 4.75 -10.48 14.14
C LEU A 64 3.69 -9.44 14.50
N LEU A 65 2.60 -9.89 15.13
CA LEU A 65 1.48 -9.04 15.51
C LEU A 65 1.88 -7.91 16.47
N PRO A 66 2.65 -8.14 17.56
CA PRO A 66 2.87 -7.08 18.54
C PRO A 66 3.60 -5.85 17.95
N PRO A 67 4.70 -6.00 17.18
CA PRO A 67 5.33 -4.86 16.51
C PRO A 67 4.41 -4.17 15.49
N LEU A 68 3.58 -4.93 14.77
CA LEU A 68 2.64 -4.37 13.79
C LEU A 68 1.57 -3.52 14.48
N GLU A 69 0.94 -4.03 15.53
CA GLU A 69 -0.10 -3.33 16.30
C GLU A 69 0.44 -2.02 16.88
N ILE A 70 1.59 -2.08 17.54
CA ILE A 70 2.24 -0.89 18.11
C ILE A 70 2.57 0.11 17.00
N SER A 71 3.06 -0.34 15.85
CA SER A 71 3.36 0.54 14.72
C SER A 71 2.11 1.24 14.18
N LEU A 72 1.00 0.51 14.02
CA LEU A 72 -0.26 1.08 13.54
C LEU A 72 -0.82 2.11 14.53
N ILE A 73 -0.78 1.83 15.84
CA ILE A 73 -1.20 2.78 16.88
C ILE A 73 -0.36 4.07 16.83
N MET A 74 0.97 3.95 16.73
CA MET A 74 1.85 5.12 16.64
C MET A 74 1.61 5.94 15.39
N ILE A 75 1.35 5.28 14.26
CA ILE A 75 1.05 5.93 12.98
C ILE A 75 -0.29 6.67 13.09
N GLU A 76 -1.32 6.02 13.62
CA GLU A 76 -2.64 6.62 13.78
C GLU A 76 -2.56 7.88 14.67
N GLU A 77 -1.91 7.79 15.84
CA GLU A 77 -1.75 8.93 16.74
C GLU A 77 -1.02 10.10 16.06
N TYR A 78 0.09 9.82 15.37
CA TYR A 78 0.89 10.87 14.75
C TYR A 78 0.22 11.50 13.52
N TYR A 79 -0.40 10.70 12.65
CA TYR A 79 -0.92 11.17 11.37
C TYR A 79 -2.37 11.65 11.43
N SER A 80 -3.17 11.18 12.40
CA SER A 80 -4.54 11.68 12.60
C SER A 80 -4.56 13.16 12.97
N ALA A 81 -3.59 13.61 13.78
CA ALA A 81 -3.39 15.03 14.08
C ALA A 81 -3.11 15.90 12.83
N ARG A 82 -2.76 15.29 11.71
CA ARG A 82 -2.50 15.93 10.41
C ARG A 82 -3.61 15.68 9.38
N GLY A 83 -4.71 15.05 9.79
CA GLY A 83 -5.83 14.71 8.91
C GLY A 83 -5.49 13.64 7.87
N LEU A 84 -4.57 12.73 8.19
CA LEU A 84 -4.19 11.60 7.34
C LEU A 84 -4.48 10.30 8.08
N GLY A 85 -5.08 9.35 7.36
CA GLY A 85 -5.35 8.00 7.85
C GLY A 85 -4.61 6.94 7.03
N VAL A 86 -4.64 5.70 7.51
CA VAL A 86 -4.15 4.55 6.75
C VAL A 86 -5.13 4.24 5.62
N VAL A 87 -4.70 4.44 4.38
CA VAL A 87 -5.51 4.23 3.16
C VAL A 87 -5.03 3.05 2.32
N GLY A 88 -4.08 2.29 2.83
CA GLY A 88 -3.57 1.13 2.11
C GLY A 88 -2.31 0.51 2.72
N TYR A 89 -1.83 -0.51 2.02
CA TYR A 89 -0.69 -1.33 2.38
C TYR A 89 0.19 -1.54 1.15
N PHE A 90 1.50 -1.53 1.35
CA PHE A 90 2.44 -1.95 0.33
C PHE A 90 3.29 -3.12 0.80
N HIS A 91 3.67 -3.95 -0.15
CA HIS A 91 4.53 -5.10 0.06
C HIS A 91 5.48 -5.29 -1.10
N ALA A 92 6.72 -5.69 -0.83
CA ALA A 92 7.62 -6.20 -1.85
C ALA A 92 8.11 -7.58 -1.42
N ASN A 93 7.83 -8.60 -2.23
CA ASN A 93 8.31 -9.96 -2.00
C ASN A 93 9.85 -10.02 -2.03
N GLU A 94 10.43 -10.99 -1.32
CA GLU A 94 11.88 -11.24 -1.32
C GLU A 94 12.38 -11.59 -2.73
N ARG A 95 11.64 -12.46 -3.41
CA ARG A 95 11.91 -12.88 -4.78
C ARG A 95 11.33 -11.89 -5.78
N PHE A 96 12.11 -11.53 -6.81
CA PHE A 96 11.68 -10.55 -7.82
C PHE A 96 10.70 -11.12 -8.85
N ASP A 97 10.69 -12.45 -9.02
CA ASP A 97 9.82 -13.20 -9.92
C ASP A 97 8.50 -13.61 -9.25
N ASP A 98 8.39 -13.45 -7.94
CA ASP A 98 7.16 -13.68 -7.20
C ASP A 98 6.24 -12.46 -7.29
N THR A 99 5.17 -12.60 -8.06
CA THR A 99 4.17 -11.54 -8.31
C THR A 99 2.88 -11.72 -7.53
N GLU A 100 2.88 -12.60 -6.52
CA GLU A 100 1.71 -12.91 -5.70
C GLU A 100 1.90 -12.39 -4.27
N LEU A 101 0.80 -11.98 -3.62
CA LEU A 101 0.85 -11.62 -2.20
C LEU A 101 0.80 -12.89 -1.34
N GLY A 102 1.75 -13.03 -0.42
CA GLY A 102 1.71 -14.06 0.62
C GLY A 102 0.56 -13.85 1.62
N ASN A 103 0.12 -14.92 2.28
CA ASN A 103 -1.05 -14.92 3.18
C ASN A 103 -0.98 -13.85 4.29
N ILE A 104 0.20 -13.61 4.87
CA ILE A 104 0.39 -12.58 5.89
C ILE A 104 0.02 -11.20 5.34
N SER A 105 0.51 -10.87 4.14
CA SER A 105 0.21 -9.60 3.47
C SER A 105 -1.28 -9.47 3.14
N LYS A 106 -1.93 -10.57 2.76
CA LYS A 106 -3.39 -10.60 2.54
C LYS A 106 -4.15 -10.30 3.83
N ASN A 107 -3.80 -10.97 4.92
CA ASN A 107 -4.45 -10.79 6.22
C ASN A 107 -4.31 -9.35 6.74
N ILE A 108 -3.14 -8.73 6.57
CA ILE A 108 -2.91 -7.33 6.96
C ILE A 108 -3.75 -6.39 6.09
N ALA A 109 -3.78 -6.62 4.77
CA ALA A 109 -4.58 -5.82 3.84
C ALA A 109 -6.09 -5.95 4.14
N ASP A 110 -6.57 -7.17 4.41
CA ASP A 110 -7.96 -7.44 4.80
C ASP A 110 -8.32 -6.79 6.13
N HIS A 111 -7.36 -6.71 7.07
CA HIS A 111 -7.57 -5.98 8.30
C HIS A 111 -7.74 -4.49 8.05
N ILE A 112 -6.86 -3.88 7.24
CA ILE A 112 -6.94 -2.45 6.88
C ILE A 112 -8.24 -2.13 6.13
N SER A 113 -8.68 -3.00 5.21
CA SER A 113 -9.89 -2.78 4.41
C SER A 113 -11.18 -2.75 5.23
N ARG A 114 -11.21 -3.38 6.42
CA ARG A 114 -12.34 -3.28 7.34
C ARG A 114 -12.54 -1.87 7.90
N TYR A 115 -11.46 -1.11 8.08
CA TYR A 115 -11.50 0.26 8.57
C TYR A 115 -11.59 1.27 7.42
N PHE A 116 -10.96 0.95 6.28
CA PHE A 116 -10.99 1.78 5.08
C PHE A 116 -11.33 0.92 3.86
N PRO A 117 -12.63 0.78 3.48
CA PRO A 117 -13.07 -0.12 2.41
C PRO A 117 -12.43 0.13 1.04
N GLN A 118 -11.91 1.34 0.81
CA GLN A 118 -11.24 1.74 -0.43
C GLN A 118 -9.72 1.49 -0.40
N ALA A 119 -9.22 0.71 0.58
CA ALA A 119 -7.80 0.52 0.81
C ALA A 119 -7.05 -0.01 -0.42
N ALA A 120 -5.98 0.68 -0.78
CA ALA A 120 -5.09 0.23 -1.84
C ALA A 120 -4.10 -0.82 -1.32
N VAL A 121 -3.92 -1.89 -2.09
CA VAL A 121 -2.84 -2.86 -1.86
C VAL A 121 -1.86 -2.78 -3.02
N LEU A 122 -0.62 -2.39 -2.71
CA LEU A 122 0.46 -2.27 -3.68
C LEU A 122 1.44 -3.42 -3.55
N LEU A 123 1.54 -4.26 -4.58
CA LEU A 123 2.65 -5.18 -4.74
C LEU A 123 3.75 -4.49 -5.55
N ILE A 124 4.90 -4.33 -4.92
CA ILE A 124 6.07 -3.67 -5.45
C ILE A 124 6.97 -4.75 -6.07
N THR A 125 7.13 -4.72 -7.40
CA THR A 125 8.03 -5.65 -8.10
C THR A 125 9.39 -5.01 -8.31
N ARG A 126 10.46 -5.71 -7.90
CA ARG A 126 11.85 -5.22 -7.97
C ARG A 126 12.46 -5.33 -9.36
N SER A 127 11.69 -5.77 -10.35
CA SER A 127 12.14 -5.75 -11.75
C SER A 127 12.20 -4.30 -12.21
N LEU A 128 13.42 -3.80 -12.44
CA LEU A 128 13.66 -2.50 -13.08
C LEU A 128 13.27 -2.58 -14.56
N LYS A 129 11.97 -2.57 -14.85
CA LYS A 129 11.51 -2.34 -16.22
C LYS A 129 11.52 -0.84 -16.43
N LEU A 130 12.43 -0.38 -17.30
CA LEU A 130 12.49 1.01 -17.74
C LEU A 130 11.12 1.40 -18.30
N TYR A 131 10.42 2.29 -17.60
CA TYR A 131 9.24 2.93 -18.15
C TYR A 131 9.70 3.82 -19.31
N GLN A 132 9.41 3.41 -20.56
CA GLN A 132 9.80 4.17 -21.74
C GLN A 132 8.83 5.33 -21.99
N LYS A 133 9.03 6.41 -21.22
CA LYS A 133 8.90 7.78 -21.71
C LYS A 133 9.71 8.71 -20.79
N GLY A 134 11.02 8.83 -21.08
CA GLY A 134 11.94 9.74 -20.37
C GLY A 134 12.75 9.11 -19.22
N LYS A 135 13.68 8.22 -19.57
CA LYS A 135 14.85 7.73 -18.78
C LYS A 135 14.81 7.91 -17.23
N THR A 136 13.92 7.19 -16.55
CA THR A 136 14.07 6.82 -15.13
C THR A 136 13.67 5.36 -14.94
N ALA A 137 14.54 4.55 -14.33
CA ALA A 137 14.18 3.19 -13.94
C ALA A 137 13.16 3.29 -12.78
N ALA A 138 11.90 2.96 -13.05
CA ALA A 138 10.84 2.98 -12.06
C ALA A 138 10.58 1.55 -11.60
N LEU A 139 10.37 1.37 -10.30
CA LEU A 139 9.84 0.10 -9.79
C LEU A 139 8.36 0.02 -10.15
N LEU A 140 7.94 -1.12 -10.70
CA LEU A 140 6.56 -1.33 -11.10
C LEU A 140 5.72 -1.68 -9.87
N CYS A 141 4.81 -0.78 -9.51
CA CYS A 141 3.78 -1.00 -8.51
C CYS A 141 2.54 -1.55 -9.20
N ARG A 142 2.12 -2.76 -8.80
CA ARG A 142 0.86 -3.34 -9.23
C ARG A 142 -0.17 -3.12 -8.13
N PHE A 143 -1.27 -2.46 -8.45
CA PHE A 143 -2.45 -2.49 -7.59
C PHE A 143 -3.05 -3.88 -7.62
N VAL A 144 -3.19 -4.50 -6.46
CA VAL A 144 -3.93 -5.74 -6.28
C VAL A 144 -5.30 -5.36 -5.76
N SER A 145 -6.32 -5.44 -6.63
CA SER A 145 -7.70 -5.16 -6.22
C SER A 145 -8.20 -6.31 -5.34
N TYR A 146 -8.49 -6.01 -4.08
CA TYR A 146 -9.30 -6.86 -3.22
C TYR A 146 -10.74 -6.39 -3.33
N ALA A 147 -11.49 -6.99 -4.26
CA ALA A 147 -12.93 -7.06 -4.08
C ALA A 147 -13.16 -7.99 -2.89
N SER A 148 -13.66 -7.45 -1.78
CA SER A 148 -14.08 -8.20 -0.59
C SER A 148 -14.82 -9.48 -1.02
N MET A 149 -14.19 -10.65 -0.88
CA MET A 149 -14.91 -11.91 -0.77
C MET A 149 -15.46 -11.93 0.66
N ALA A 150 -16.63 -11.34 0.82
CA ALA A 150 -17.51 -11.67 1.93
C ALA A 150 -17.82 -13.17 1.83
N PHE A 151 -17.47 -13.92 2.87
CA PHE A 151 -18.13 -15.20 3.15
C PHE A 151 -19.45 -14.93 3.87
#